data_AF-A0AAW0YIP3-F1
#
_entry.id   AF-A0AAW0YIP3-F1
#
_cell.length_a   1.000
_cell.length_b   1.000
_cell.length_c   1.000
_cell.angle_alpha   90.00
_cell.angle_beta   90.00
_cell.angle_gamma   90.00
#
_symmetry.space_group_name_H-M   'P 1'
#
loop_
_entity.id
_entity.type
_entity.pdbx_description
1 polymer ?
#
loop_
_entity_poly.entity_id
_entity_poly.type
_entity_poly.pdbx_seq_one_letter_code
_entity_poly.pdbx_strand_id
1 'polypeptide(L)'
;MEVEFDPLHLCTRMQSNIEWIQEHPELGLTQYVPALQEMTITRLVKQVAQLYQSITFKRLLELSVFVGGFHLERILVDLVRHNDMQIRVDHRSECIHFGADLSESQREDLPEGPMLQSLPSEMIRCQLVQMGSALQSCLDLIVPDNKKKEMEPMRAQTIQFYQQTKQREHLKILQRQHIIEERKEMLENQNLEREESIRRAQEQQLKKQKEEEQQRLEREASLREKARQEEQLKQIQTKQIKDRLMQISQTSYGQKMMEKFDEEELLNLGAEEILQRQVEELEKERKELQQRLKAQEKKVDFFERAKRLVEIPLLKKMLEDEKNTSRRT
;
A
#
# COMPACT_ATOMS: atom_id res chain seq x y z
N MET A 1 -10.38 43.75 44.45
CA MET A 1 -9.34 43.80 43.40
C MET A 1 -9.90 44.27 42.06
N GLU A 2 -11.10 43.84 41.67
CA GLU A 2 -11.64 44.06 40.32
C GLU A 2 -12.45 45.35 40.08
N VAL A 3 -12.72 46.16 41.11
CA VAL A 3 -13.61 47.34 40.97
C VAL A 3 -12.91 48.64 41.35
N GLU A 4 -12.22 48.64 42.49
CA GLU A 4 -11.64 49.85 43.05
C GLU A 4 -10.22 50.10 42.53
N PHE A 5 -9.97 51.34 42.12
CA PHE A 5 -8.65 51.81 41.70
C PHE A 5 -8.00 52.61 42.84
N ASP A 6 -7.18 51.94 43.64
CA ASP A 6 -6.43 52.54 44.75
C ASP A 6 -5.11 51.79 44.96
N PRO A 7 -4.06 52.14 44.19
CA PRO A 7 -2.79 51.44 44.23
C PRO A 7 -2.03 51.63 45.55
N LEU A 8 -2.37 52.63 46.37
CA LEU A 8 -1.62 52.90 47.59
C LEU A 8 -2.02 51.99 48.75
N HIS A 9 -3.31 51.65 48.87
CA HIS A 9 -3.82 50.84 49.99
C HIS A 9 -4.24 49.43 49.58
N LEU A 10 -4.18 49.07 48.30
CA LEU A 10 -4.57 47.74 47.81
C LEU A 10 -3.86 46.60 48.55
N CYS A 11 -2.53 46.67 48.64
CA CYS A 11 -1.73 45.62 49.28
C CYS A 11 -1.93 45.57 50.79
N THR A 12 -2.06 46.72 51.47
CA THR A 12 -2.36 46.76 52.91
C THR A 12 -3.71 46.14 53.23
N ARG A 13 -4.74 46.45 52.44
CA ARG A 13 -6.08 45.86 52.61
C ARG A 13 -6.07 44.36 52.35
N MET A 14 -5.34 43.90 51.33
CA MET A 14 -5.20 42.49 51.04
C MET A 14 -4.42 41.75 52.14
N GLN A 15 -3.40 42.39 52.71
CA GLN A 15 -2.62 41.80 53.80
C GLN A 15 -3.50 41.41 54.99
N SER A 16 -4.38 42.31 55.46
CA SER A 16 -5.30 42.00 56.56
C SER A 16 -6.22 40.81 56.26
N ASN A 17 -6.65 40.66 55.01
CA ASN A 17 -7.46 39.52 54.58
C ASN A 17 -6.64 38.22 54.49
N ILE A 18 -5.39 38.30 54.02
CA ILE A 18 -4.48 37.15 53.97
C ILE A 18 -4.14 36.66 55.37
N GLU A 19 -3.85 37.58 56.30
CA GLU A 19 -3.59 37.26 57.71
C GLU A 19 -4.80 36.56 58.33
N TRP A 20 -6.02 37.06 58.09
CA TRP A 20 -7.26 36.41 58.52
C TRP A 20 -7.43 34.99 57.96
N ILE A 21 -7.08 34.76 56.68
CA ILE A 21 -7.12 33.42 56.05
C ILE A 21 -6.09 32.49 56.70
N GLN A 22 -4.90 33.01 57.04
CA GLN A 22 -3.84 32.22 57.68
C GLN A 22 -4.18 31.84 59.12
N GLU A 23 -4.95 32.68 59.83
CA GLU A 23 -5.45 32.40 61.18
C GLU A 23 -6.54 31.31 61.23
N HIS A 24 -7.16 30.96 60.09
CA HIS A 24 -8.21 29.95 59.97
C HIS A 24 -7.85 28.78 59.02
N PRO A 25 -6.80 27.97 59.33
CA PRO A 25 -6.37 26.87 58.47
C PRO A 25 -7.44 25.80 58.21
N GLU A 26 -8.43 25.67 59.10
CA GLU A 26 -9.54 24.72 59.01
C GLU A 26 -10.42 24.88 57.77
N LEU A 27 -10.40 26.06 57.14
CA LEU A 27 -11.16 26.35 55.93
C LEU A 27 -10.51 25.78 54.65
N GLY A 28 -9.27 25.28 54.72
CA GLY A 28 -8.54 24.75 53.56
C GLY A 28 -8.17 25.80 52.51
N LEU A 29 -8.31 27.09 52.83
CA LEU A 29 -8.07 28.21 51.91
C LEU A 29 -6.59 28.63 51.83
N THR A 30 -5.75 28.16 52.75
CA THR A 30 -4.33 28.52 52.83
C THR A 30 -3.55 28.21 51.54
N GLN A 31 -3.97 27.20 50.78
CA GLN A 31 -3.34 26.84 49.50
C GLN A 31 -3.43 27.94 48.43
N TYR A 32 -4.41 28.85 48.52
CA TYR A 32 -4.62 29.93 47.55
C TYR A 32 -3.84 31.20 47.88
N VAL A 33 -3.26 31.30 49.08
CA VAL A 33 -2.55 32.50 49.55
C VAL A 33 -1.43 32.93 48.60
N PRO A 34 -0.53 32.03 48.13
CA PRO A 34 0.54 32.44 47.21
C PRO A 34 0.00 33.03 45.90
N ALA A 35 -1.02 32.39 45.31
CA ALA A 35 -1.66 32.87 44.08
C ALA A 35 -2.36 34.22 44.29
N LEU A 36 -3.00 34.43 45.45
CA LEU A 36 -3.62 35.71 45.80
C LEU A 36 -2.58 36.82 45.97
N GLN A 37 -1.43 36.51 46.56
CA GLN A 37 -0.32 37.46 46.69
C GLN A 37 0.21 37.88 45.32
N GLU A 38 0.55 36.93 44.46
CA GLU A 38 1.04 37.21 43.10
C GLU A 38 0.02 38.02 42.29
N MET A 39 -1.26 37.63 42.32
CA MET A 39 -2.34 38.34 41.62
C MET A 39 -2.50 39.78 42.14
N THR A 40 -2.39 39.98 43.45
CA THR A 40 -2.50 41.32 44.06
C THR A 40 -1.33 42.21 43.65
N ILE A 41 -0.10 41.67 43.58
CA ILE A 41 1.06 42.42 43.11
C ILE A 41 0.92 42.76 41.62
N THR A 42 0.52 41.80 40.79
CA THR A 42 0.23 42.08 39.38
C THR A 42 -0.80 43.20 39.23
N ARG A 43 -1.87 43.18 40.06
CA ARG A 43 -2.88 44.24 40.10
C ARG A 43 -2.29 45.58 40.52
N LEU A 44 -1.46 45.60 41.58
CA LEU A 44 -0.76 46.80 42.04
C LEU A 44 0.08 47.41 40.90
N VAL A 45 0.91 46.60 40.25
CA VAL A 45 1.79 47.06 39.17
C VAL A 45 0.97 47.61 38.00
N LYS A 46 -0.12 46.92 37.60
CA LYS A 46 -1.05 47.41 36.57
C LYS A 46 -1.65 48.77 36.94
N GLN A 47 -2.08 48.97 38.18
CA GLN A 47 -2.63 50.26 38.63
C GLN A 47 -1.57 51.36 38.71
N VAL A 48 -0.37 51.05 39.22
CA VAL A 48 0.76 52.00 39.29
C VAL A 48 1.20 52.43 37.90
N ALA A 49 1.28 51.51 36.94
CA ALA A 49 1.68 51.78 35.56
C ALA A 49 0.71 52.74 34.84
N GLN A 50 -0.57 52.76 35.24
CA GLN A 50 -1.53 53.73 34.70
C GLN A 50 -1.34 55.14 35.27
N LEU A 51 -0.73 55.31 36.44
CA LEU A 51 -0.54 56.64 37.06
C LEU A 51 0.86 57.20 36.87
N TYR A 52 1.87 56.34 36.87
CA TYR A 52 3.28 56.72 36.89
C TYR A 52 3.97 56.23 35.63
N GLN A 53 4.75 57.13 35.01
CA GLN A 53 5.66 56.73 33.92
C GLN A 53 6.91 56.02 34.47
N SER A 54 7.37 56.42 35.66
CA SER A 54 8.49 55.77 36.34
C SER A 54 8.33 55.82 37.85
N ILE A 55 8.78 54.76 38.53
CA ILE A 55 8.77 54.64 39.99
C ILE A 55 10.09 54.05 40.49
N THR A 56 10.58 54.52 41.63
CA THR A 56 11.75 53.93 42.28
C THR A 56 11.41 52.52 42.79
N PHE A 57 12.32 51.56 42.61
CA PHE A 57 12.15 50.18 43.05
C PHE A 57 11.86 50.10 44.55
N LYS A 58 12.58 50.88 45.36
CA LYS A 58 12.34 51.01 46.80
C LYS A 58 10.90 51.42 47.12
N ARG A 59 10.33 52.37 46.36
CA ARG A 59 8.96 52.83 46.59
C ARG A 59 7.94 51.74 46.21
N LEU A 60 8.17 51.01 45.12
CA LEU A 60 7.31 49.90 44.75
C LEU A 60 7.38 48.78 45.79
N LEU A 61 8.56 48.53 46.36
CA LEU A 61 8.76 47.56 47.44
C LEU A 61 8.01 47.95 48.73
N GLU A 62 8.02 49.24 49.10
CA GLU A 62 7.23 49.75 50.23
C GLU A 62 5.71 49.56 50.02
N LEU A 63 5.24 49.60 48.77
CA LEU A 63 3.83 49.36 48.43
C LEU A 63 3.50 47.86 48.43
N SER A 64 4.43 46.99 48.04
CA SER A 64 4.26 45.53 48.07
C SER A 64 4.53 44.98 49.48
N VAL A 65 3.61 45.22 50.41
CA VAL A 65 3.80 44.99 51.85
C VAL A 65 4.21 43.57 52.25
N PHE A 66 3.79 42.55 51.49
CA PHE A 66 4.02 41.13 51.80
C PHE A 66 5.00 40.40 50.86
N VAL A 67 5.73 41.13 49.99
CA VAL A 67 6.65 40.52 49.02
C VAL A 67 8.08 41.07 49.18
N GLY A 68 9.08 40.18 49.14
CA GLY A 68 10.49 40.56 49.14
C GLY A 68 10.99 41.05 47.78
N GLY A 69 12.07 41.84 47.77
CA GLY A 69 12.60 42.48 46.55
C GLY A 69 12.84 41.54 45.37
N PHE A 70 13.52 40.41 45.58
CA PHE A 70 13.78 39.44 44.49
C PHE A 70 12.51 38.79 43.92
N HIS A 71 11.49 38.59 44.75
CA HIS A 71 10.22 38.01 44.29
C HIS A 71 9.40 39.06 43.52
N LEU A 72 9.39 40.31 43.97
CA LEU A 72 8.79 41.42 43.22
C LEU A 72 9.44 41.57 41.84
N GLU A 73 10.77 41.56 41.77
CA GLU A 73 11.51 41.65 40.51
C GLU A 73 11.19 40.47 39.59
N ARG A 74 11.12 39.25 40.12
CA ARG A 74 10.70 38.07 39.35
C ARG A 74 9.31 38.25 38.76
N ILE A 75 8.34 38.73 39.54
CA ILE A 75 6.98 39.01 39.04
C ILE A 75 7.02 40.05 37.92
N LEU A 76 7.79 41.14 38.08
CA LEU A 76 7.94 42.16 37.03
C LEU A 76 8.51 41.56 35.73
N VAL A 77 9.53 40.71 35.83
CA VAL A 77 10.12 40.03 34.67
C VAL A 77 9.12 39.06 34.03
N ASP A 78 8.35 38.34 34.83
CA ASP A 78 7.31 37.45 34.31
C ASP A 78 6.21 38.24 33.57
N LEU A 79 5.79 39.41 34.06
CA LEU A 79 4.83 40.28 33.37
C LEU A 79 5.33 40.78 32.01
N VAL A 80 6.62 41.09 31.90
CA VAL A 80 7.25 41.47 30.63
C VAL A 80 7.35 40.26 29.70
N ARG A 81 7.80 39.11 30.23
CA ARG A 81 8.00 37.88 29.44
C ARG A 81 6.71 37.36 28.81
N HIS A 82 5.57 37.49 29.49
CA HIS A 82 4.27 37.09 28.96
C HIS A 82 3.61 38.15 28.07
N ASN A 83 4.28 39.30 27.86
CA ASN A 83 3.77 40.47 27.14
C ASN A 83 2.48 41.07 27.76
N ASP A 84 2.32 40.94 29.08
CA ASP A 84 1.18 41.51 29.81
C ASP A 84 1.34 43.02 30.00
N MET A 85 2.57 43.49 30.18
CA MET A 85 2.92 44.91 30.30
C MET A 85 4.32 45.21 29.78
N GLN A 86 4.53 46.46 29.38
CA GLN A 86 5.84 46.98 28.99
C GLN A 86 6.51 47.63 30.19
N ILE A 87 7.53 46.97 30.73
CA ILE A 87 8.26 47.41 31.91
C ILE A 87 9.75 47.36 31.59
N ARG A 88 10.47 48.43 31.92
CA ARG A 88 11.94 48.48 31.86
C ARG A 88 12.50 48.73 33.25
N VAL A 89 13.31 47.81 33.74
CA VAL A 89 13.98 47.91 35.04
C VAL A 89 15.40 48.47 34.83
N ASP A 90 15.71 49.59 35.48
CA ASP A 90 17.06 50.16 35.54
C ASP A 90 17.63 50.01 36.96
N HIS A 91 18.54 49.05 37.12
CA HIS A 91 19.22 48.81 38.39
C HIS A 91 20.24 49.88 38.75
N ARG A 92 20.77 50.63 37.78
CA ARG A 92 21.76 51.69 38.07
C ARG A 92 21.10 52.85 38.79
N SER A 93 19.89 53.19 38.38
CA SER A 93 19.10 54.29 38.95
C SER A 93 18.09 53.80 39.99
N GLU A 94 18.00 52.48 40.22
CA GLU A 94 17.00 51.80 41.04
C GLU A 94 15.55 52.21 40.67
N CYS A 95 15.26 52.32 39.38
CA CYS A 95 13.98 52.80 38.86
C CYS A 95 13.35 51.81 37.88
N ILE A 96 12.02 51.83 37.83
CA ILE A 96 11.19 51.06 36.91
C ILE A 96 10.47 52.05 36.01
N HIS A 97 10.50 51.83 34.70
CA HIS A 97 9.81 52.63 33.70
C HIS A 97 8.69 51.82 33.05
N PHE A 98 7.52 52.44 32.89
CA PHE A 98 6.34 51.82 32.28
C PHE A 98 6.09 52.41 30.89
N GLY A 99 5.82 51.55 29.90
CA GLY A 99 5.44 51.97 28.54
C GLY A 99 6.50 52.81 27.80
N ALA A 100 7.78 52.63 28.14
CA ALA A 100 8.88 53.41 27.57
C ALA A 100 9.22 53.02 26.12
N ASP A 101 8.89 51.79 25.71
CA ASP A 101 9.18 51.27 24.38
C ASP A 101 7.92 51.27 23.50
N LEU A 102 8.05 51.83 22.30
CA LEU A 102 6.99 51.93 21.30
C LEU A 102 7.06 50.82 20.25
N SER A 103 8.12 50.00 20.29
CA SER A 103 8.36 48.94 19.31
C SER A 103 7.66 47.62 19.68
N GLU A 104 7.38 47.40 20.96
CA GLU A 104 6.73 46.18 21.43
C GLU A 104 5.20 46.33 21.45
N SER A 105 4.48 45.23 21.19
CA SER A 105 3.03 45.17 21.27
C SER A 105 2.60 44.44 22.53
N GLN A 106 1.76 45.07 23.34
CA GLN A 106 1.07 44.38 24.44
C GLN A 106 0.10 43.34 23.87
N ARG A 107 -0.04 42.22 24.59
CA ARG A 107 -0.98 41.17 24.26
C ARG A 107 -2.42 41.73 24.23
N GLU A 108 -3.20 41.36 23.21
CA GLU A 108 -4.59 41.82 23.00
C GLU A 108 -5.62 41.14 23.94
N ASP A 109 -5.20 40.74 25.14
CA ASP A 109 -6.12 40.15 26.11
C ASP A 109 -7.12 41.21 26.62
N LEU A 110 -8.29 40.76 27.08
CA LEU A 110 -9.33 41.63 27.61
C LEU A 110 -8.77 42.56 28.70
N PRO A 111 -9.21 43.83 28.76
CA PRO A 111 -8.84 44.73 29.85
C PRO A 111 -9.27 44.12 31.19
N GLU A 112 -8.28 43.74 32.00
CA GLU A 112 -8.50 43.10 33.29
C GLU A 112 -8.65 44.18 34.38
N GLY A 113 -9.73 44.14 35.15
CA GLY A 113 -10.08 45.03 36.27
C GLY A 113 -10.18 46.53 35.94
N PRO A 114 -10.15 47.43 36.95
CA PRO A 114 -10.39 48.85 36.72
C PRO A 114 -9.25 49.50 35.93
N MET A 115 -9.60 50.19 34.84
CA MET A 115 -8.70 51.01 34.04
C MET A 115 -9.10 52.47 34.13
N LEU A 116 -8.17 53.31 34.58
CA LEU A 116 -8.31 54.76 34.63
C LEU A 116 -7.84 55.40 33.31
N GLN A 117 -6.67 55.00 32.82
CA GLN A 117 -6.12 55.45 31.55
C GLN A 117 -5.24 54.36 30.92
N SER A 118 -5.14 54.37 29.59
CA SER A 118 -4.25 53.47 28.86
C SER A 118 -2.80 53.92 28.95
N LEU A 119 -1.86 53.00 28.75
CA LEU A 119 -0.43 53.36 28.70
C LEU A 119 -0.12 54.22 27.46
N PRO A 120 0.90 55.10 27.51
CA PRO A 120 1.26 55.93 26.35
C PRO A 120 1.55 55.16 25.06
N SER A 121 2.17 53.98 25.18
CA SER A 121 2.42 53.09 24.04
C SER A 121 1.13 52.56 23.42
N GLU A 122 0.15 52.21 24.25
CA GLU A 122 -1.19 51.82 23.80
C GLU A 122 -1.96 53.00 23.19
N MET A 123 -1.84 54.20 23.76
CA MET A 123 -2.44 55.41 23.20
C MET A 123 -1.95 55.68 21.77
N ILE A 124 -0.65 55.54 21.52
CA ILE A 124 -0.07 55.72 20.18
C ILE A 124 -0.56 54.64 19.22
N ARG A 125 -0.57 53.37 19.66
CA ARG A 125 -1.09 52.25 18.86
C ARG A 125 -2.56 52.45 18.46
N CYS A 126 -3.39 52.87 19.40
CA CYS A 126 -4.83 53.03 19.21
C CYS A 126 -5.23 54.45 18.75
N GLN A 127 -4.27 55.33 18.45
CA GLN A 127 -4.51 56.75 18.16
C GLN A 127 -5.51 56.95 17.02
N LEU A 128 -5.34 56.24 15.90
CA LEU A 128 -6.22 56.38 14.74
C LEU A 128 -7.62 55.83 15.01
N VAL A 129 -7.75 54.79 15.83
CA VAL A 129 -9.04 54.22 16.24
C VAL A 129 -9.77 55.19 17.15
N GLN A 130 -9.08 55.76 18.16
CA GLN A 130 -9.63 56.77 19.06
C GLN A 130 -10.03 58.04 18.30
N MET A 131 -9.20 58.49 17.36
CA MET A 131 -9.52 59.64 16.52
C MET A 131 -10.73 59.35 15.63
N GLY A 132 -10.77 58.17 15.01
CA GLY A 132 -11.89 57.73 14.18
C GLY A 132 -13.20 57.63 14.96
N SER A 133 -13.18 57.06 16.16
CA SER A 133 -14.37 56.94 17.01
C SER A 133 -14.85 58.28 17.54
N ALA A 134 -13.93 59.17 17.94
CA ALA A 134 -14.25 60.53 18.37
C ALA A 134 -14.87 61.34 17.22
N LEU A 135 -14.25 61.31 16.03
CA LEU A 135 -14.79 61.96 14.83
C LEU A 135 -16.15 61.38 14.46
N GLN A 136 -16.32 60.06 14.53
CA GLN A 136 -17.60 59.42 14.24
C GLN A 136 -18.68 59.84 15.23
N SER A 137 -18.35 59.95 16.51
CA SER A 137 -19.26 60.44 17.55
C SER A 137 -19.64 61.89 17.32
N CYS A 138 -18.69 62.75 16.95
CA CYS A 138 -18.95 64.13 16.55
C CYS A 138 -19.86 64.22 15.33
N LEU A 139 -19.63 63.40 14.30
CA LEU A 139 -20.49 63.34 13.11
C LEU A 139 -21.91 62.90 13.45
N ASP A 140 -22.05 61.89 14.32
CA ASP A 140 -23.35 61.38 14.75
C ASP A 140 -24.12 62.43 15.59
N LEU A 141 -23.43 63.32 16.30
CA LEU A 141 -24.04 64.45 17.01
C LEU A 141 -24.42 65.62 16.08
N ILE A 142 -23.56 65.98 15.13
CA ILE A 142 -23.75 67.15 14.27
C ILE A 142 -24.77 66.85 13.15
N VAL A 143 -24.69 65.66 12.55
CA VAL A 143 -25.56 65.26 11.42
C VAL A 143 -26.07 63.82 11.59
N PRO A 144 -27.00 63.58 12.54
CA PRO A 144 -27.46 62.22 12.89
C PRO A 144 -28.13 61.48 11.72
N ASP A 145 -28.78 62.21 10.81
CA ASP A 145 -29.48 61.61 9.67
C ASP A 145 -28.60 61.48 8.41
N ASN A 146 -27.33 61.87 8.44
CA ASN A 146 -26.47 61.81 7.25
C ASN A 146 -26.32 60.38 6.74
N LYS A 147 -25.97 59.46 7.66
CA LYS A 147 -25.88 58.03 7.36
C LYS A 147 -27.18 57.48 6.82
N LYS A 148 -28.33 57.90 7.36
CA LYS A 148 -29.64 57.44 6.86
C LYS A 148 -29.87 57.91 5.43
N LYS A 149 -29.62 59.19 5.14
CA LYS A 149 -29.78 59.77 3.80
C LYS A 149 -28.88 59.11 2.76
N GLU A 150 -27.65 58.77 3.11
CA GLU A 150 -26.73 58.05 2.21
C GLU A 150 -27.11 56.57 2.04
N MET A 151 -27.51 55.90 3.14
CA MET A 151 -27.81 54.47 3.12
C MET A 151 -29.20 54.12 2.56
N GLU A 152 -30.19 55.01 2.70
CA GLU A 152 -31.55 54.79 2.20
C GLU A 152 -31.62 54.49 0.69
N PRO A 153 -31.00 55.24 -0.23
CA PRO A 153 -31.06 54.94 -1.65
C PRO A 153 -30.36 53.60 -1.97
N MET A 154 -29.22 53.32 -1.35
CA MET A 154 -28.49 52.06 -1.55
C MET A 154 -29.30 50.86 -1.02
N ARG A 155 -29.95 51.02 0.13
CA ARG A 155 -30.86 50.02 0.70
C ARG A 155 -32.08 49.80 -0.19
N ALA A 156 -32.70 50.87 -0.69
CA ALA A 156 -33.85 50.79 -1.59
C ALA A 156 -33.48 50.07 -2.89
N GLN A 157 -32.34 50.41 -3.50
CA GLN A 157 -31.82 49.75 -4.69
C GLN A 157 -31.56 48.25 -4.44
N THR A 158 -30.96 47.91 -3.29
CA THR A 158 -30.69 46.51 -2.90
C THR A 158 -31.99 45.73 -2.73
N ILE A 159 -33.00 46.31 -2.06
CA ILE A 159 -34.32 45.69 -1.90
C ILE A 159 -35.00 45.50 -3.25
N GLN A 160 -34.94 46.50 -4.12
CA GLN A 160 -35.53 46.43 -5.46
C GLN A 160 -34.86 45.33 -6.29
N PHE A 161 -33.52 45.25 -6.26
CA PHE A 161 -32.76 44.21 -6.93
C PHE A 161 -33.14 42.82 -6.41
N TYR A 162 -33.26 42.65 -5.09
CA TYR A 162 -33.74 41.41 -4.50
C TYR A 162 -35.16 41.06 -4.97
N GLN A 163 -36.09 42.01 -4.97
CA GLN A 163 -37.48 41.76 -5.41
C GLN A 163 -37.54 41.31 -6.88
N GLN A 164 -36.70 41.88 -7.75
CA GLN A 164 -36.61 41.50 -9.17
C GLN A 164 -35.95 40.13 -9.39
N THR A 165 -34.98 39.75 -8.54
CA THR A 165 -34.15 38.56 -8.77
C THR A 165 -34.55 37.34 -7.94
N LYS A 166 -35.30 37.51 -6.84
CA LYS A 166 -35.60 36.44 -5.86
C LYS A 166 -36.16 35.16 -6.50
N GLN A 167 -37.09 35.28 -7.45
CA GLN A 167 -37.72 34.12 -8.09
C GLN A 167 -36.73 33.39 -9.02
N ARG A 168 -35.95 34.15 -9.79
CA ARG A 168 -34.93 33.59 -10.68
C ARG A 168 -33.83 32.88 -9.90
N GLU A 169 -33.35 33.49 -8.81
CA GLU A 169 -32.33 32.87 -7.95
C GLU A 169 -32.89 31.63 -7.22
N HIS A 170 -34.14 31.66 -6.76
CA HIS A 170 -34.79 30.48 -6.18
C HIS A 170 -34.84 29.31 -7.17
N LEU A 171 -35.27 29.55 -8.42
CA LEU A 171 -35.30 28.52 -9.46
C LEU A 171 -33.90 27.99 -9.78
N LYS A 172 -32.87 28.86 -9.84
CA LYS A 172 -31.49 28.43 -10.03
C LYS A 172 -30.99 27.55 -8.89
N ILE A 173 -31.35 27.87 -7.64
CA ILE A 173 -30.97 27.06 -6.46
C ILE A 173 -31.62 25.67 -6.54
N LEU A 174 -32.90 25.59 -6.91
CA LEU A 174 -33.59 24.32 -7.11
C LEU A 174 -32.99 23.50 -8.27
N GLN A 175 -32.70 24.14 -9.40
CA GLN A 175 -32.01 23.49 -10.53
C GLN A 175 -30.64 22.98 -10.11
N ARG A 176 -29.90 23.78 -9.33
CA ARG A 176 -28.59 23.36 -8.81
C ARG A 176 -28.73 22.17 -7.86
N GLN A 177 -29.75 22.14 -7.02
CA GLN A 177 -30.04 20.98 -6.17
C GLN A 177 -30.27 19.72 -7.03
N HIS A 178 -31.11 19.81 -8.06
CA HIS A 178 -31.35 18.70 -8.99
C HIS A 178 -30.07 18.19 -9.64
N ILE A 179 -29.25 19.09 -10.19
CA ILE A 179 -27.97 18.74 -10.84
C ILE A 179 -27.02 18.06 -9.83
N ILE A 180 -26.99 18.52 -8.59
CA ILE A 180 -26.17 17.91 -7.53
C ILE A 180 -26.67 16.51 -7.21
N GLU A 181 -27.98 16.30 -7.16
CA GLU A 181 -28.60 15.01 -6.86
C GLU A 181 -28.37 13.99 -7.97
N GLU A 182 -28.60 14.36 -9.24
CA GLU A 182 -28.26 13.53 -10.40
C GLU A 182 -26.77 13.17 -10.44
N ARG A 183 -25.89 14.12 -10.11
CA ARG A 183 -24.46 13.86 -10.06
C ARG A 183 -24.07 12.92 -8.92
N LYS A 184 -24.75 12.99 -7.77
CA LYS A 184 -24.54 12.04 -6.67
C LYS A 184 -24.95 10.64 -7.09
N GLU A 185 -26.12 10.50 -7.72
CA GLU A 185 -26.61 9.21 -8.22
C GLU A 185 -25.64 8.62 -9.27
N MET A 186 -25.16 9.41 -10.22
CA MET A 186 -24.15 8.93 -11.19
C MET A 186 -22.85 8.48 -10.53
N LEU A 187 -22.37 9.21 -9.51
CA LEU A 187 -21.16 8.83 -8.79
C LEU A 187 -21.36 7.57 -7.94
N GLU A 188 -22.54 7.42 -7.34
CA GLU A 188 -22.92 6.22 -6.59
C GLU A 188 -22.99 5.00 -7.50
N ASN A 189 -23.66 5.12 -8.66
CA ASN A 189 -23.71 4.06 -9.67
C ASN A 189 -22.31 3.69 -10.18
N GLN A 190 -21.46 4.68 -10.48
CA GLN A 190 -20.09 4.41 -10.91
C GLN A 190 -19.26 3.71 -9.82
N ASN A 191 -19.46 4.06 -8.55
CA ASN A 191 -18.79 3.40 -7.45
C ASN A 191 -19.30 1.97 -7.25
N LEU A 192 -20.62 1.75 -7.38
CA LEU A 192 -21.22 0.42 -7.31
C LEU A 192 -20.69 -0.49 -8.44
N GLU A 193 -20.61 0.01 -9.68
CA GLU A 193 -20.02 -0.74 -10.80
C GLU A 193 -18.54 -1.08 -10.55
N ARG A 194 -17.76 -0.13 -10.02
CA ARG A 194 -16.36 -0.39 -9.63
C ARG A 194 -16.29 -1.46 -8.55
N GLU A 195 -17.09 -1.36 -7.49
CA GLU A 195 -17.12 -2.34 -6.42
C GLU A 195 -17.53 -3.73 -6.92
N GLU A 196 -18.55 -3.82 -7.78
CA GLU A 196 -18.94 -5.07 -8.42
C GLU A 196 -17.82 -5.66 -9.29
N SER A 197 -17.12 -4.84 -10.08
CA SER A 197 -16.00 -5.30 -10.91
C SER A 197 -14.85 -5.83 -10.07
N ILE A 198 -14.53 -5.17 -8.95
CA ILE A 198 -13.52 -5.60 -7.99
C ILE A 198 -13.96 -6.93 -7.37
N ARG A 199 -15.23 -7.03 -6.94
CA ARG A 199 -15.78 -8.27 -6.36
C ARG A 199 -15.74 -9.42 -7.36
N ARG A 200 -16.15 -9.20 -8.62
CA ARG A 200 -16.08 -10.20 -9.69
C ARG A 200 -14.63 -10.62 -9.98
N ALA A 201 -13.69 -9.69 -9.98
CA ALA A 201 -12.27 -10.00 -10.16
C ALA A 201 -11.72 -10.84 -9.00
N GLN A 202 -12.09 -10.52 -7.76
CA GLN A 202 -11.74 -11.31 -6.57
C GLN A 202 -12.36 -12.71 -6.62
N GLU A 203 -13.64 -12.84 -6.98
CA GLU A 203 -14.30 -14.13 -7.15
C GLU A 203 -13.64 -14.97 -8.25
N GLN A 204 -13.25 -14.37 -9.38
CA GLN A 204 -12.52 -15.05 -10.45
C GLN A 204 -11.12 -15.48 -10.01
N GLN A 205 -10.38 -14.63 -9.29
CA GLN A 205 -9.08 -14.99 -8.73
C GLN A 205 -9.21 -16.15 -7.74
N LEU A 206 -10.22 -16.14 -6.86
CA LEU A 206 -10.46 -17.22 -5.92
C LEU A 206 -10.83 -18.52 -6.64
N LYS A 207 -11.65 -18.46 -7.70
CA LYS A 207 -11.97 -19.64 -8.53
C LYS A 207 -10.72 -20.20 -9.20
N LYS A 208 -9.88 -19.35 -9.81
CA LYS A 208 -8.60 -19.77 -10.41
C LYS A 208 -7.68 -20.41 -9.38
N GLN A 209 -7.55 -19.84 -8.18
CA GLN A 209 -6.76 -20.44 -7.10
C GLN A 209 -7.29 -21.82 -6.70
N LYS A 210 -8.61 -21.99 -6.58
CA LYS A 210 -9.23 -23.29 -6.30
C LYS A 210 -9.00 -24.31 -7.42
N GLU A 211 -9.12 -23.89 -8.67
CA GLU A 211 -8.85 -24.75 -9.84
C GLU A 211 -7.36 -25.15 -9.91
N GLU A 212 -6.44 -24.23 -9.64
CA GLU A 212 -5.00 -24.51 -9.58
C GLU A 212 -4.65 -25.46 -8.42
N GLU A 213 -5.27 -25.28 -7.25
CA GLU A 213 -5.13 -26.18 -6.11
C GLU A 213 -5.67 -27.58 -6.42
N GLN A 214 -6.85 -27.65 -7.05
CA GLN A 214 -7.45 -28.92 -7.49
C GLN A 214 -6.58 -29.62 -8.54
N GLN A 215 -6.08 -28.91 -9.55
CA GLN A 215 -5.17 -29.47 -10.56
C GLN A 215 -3.83 -29.91 -9.96
N ARG A 216 -3.35 -29.22 -8.92
CA ARG A 216 -2.16 -29.66 -8.17
C ARG A 216 -2.46 -30.97 -7.45
N LEU A 217 -3.61 -31.07 -6.78
CA LEU A 217 -4.03 -32.28 -6.07
C LEU A 217 -4.25 -33.46 -7.04
N GLU A 218 -4.85 -33.24 -8.21
CA GLU A 218 -5.04 -34.25 -9.25
C GLU A 218 -3.72 -34.71 -9.88
N ARG A 219 -2.79 -33.78 -10.13
CA ARG A 219 -1.42 -34.13 -10.55
C ARG A 219 -0.71 -34.97 -9.50
N GLU A 220 -0.83 -34.62 -8.22
CA GLU A 220 -0.25 -35.41 -7.13
C GLU A 220 -0.91 -36.79 -7.01
N ALA A 221 -2.22 -36.88 -7.16
CA ALA A 221 -2.97 -38.14 -7.12
C ALA A 221 -2.62 -39.06 -8.31
N SER A 222 -2.56 -38.50 -9.53
CA SER A 222 -2.20 -39.25 -10.74
C SER A 222 -0.75 -39.73 -10.73
N LEU A 223 0.19 -38.94 -10.20
CA LEU A 223 1.58 -39.38 -10.00
C LEU A 223 1.67 -40.53 -9.00
N ARG A 224 0.92 -40.46 -7.88
CA ARG A 224 0.82 -41.58 -6.93
C ARG A 224 0.20 -42.82 -7.56
N GLU A 225 -0.79 -42.66 -8.43
CA GLU A 225 -1.44 -43.79 -9.10
C GLU A 225 -0.56 -44.43 -10.18
N LYS A 226 0.13 -43.62 -10.99
CA LYS A 226 1.12 -44.10 -11.96
C LYS A 226 2.27 -44.83 -11.29
N ALA A 227 2.79 -44.32 -10.16
CA ALA A 227 3.82 -45.01 -9.39
C ALA A 227 3.35 -46.40 -8.93
N ARG A 228 2.09 -46.53 -8.47
CA ARG A 228 1.50 -47.84 -8.12
C ARG A 228 1.37 -48.76 -9.33
N GLN A 229 0.93 -48.24 -10.49
CA GLN A 229 0.79 -49.04 -11.70
C GLN A 229 2.14 -49.49 -12.27
N GLU A 230 3.15 -48.63 -12.28
CA GLU A 230 4.51 -48.99 -12.73
C GLU A 230 5.14 -50.06 -11.84
N GLU A 231 4.93 -49.98 -10.52
CA GLU A 231 5.38 -51.01 -9.59
C GLU A 231 4.69 -52.37 -9.86
N GLN A 232 3.39 -52.36 -10.15
CA GLN A 232 2.65 -53.55 -10.54
C GLN A 232 3.12 -54.12 -11.90
N LEU A 233 3.35 -53.28 -12.90
CA LEU A 233 3.80 -53.70 -14.23
C LEU A 233 5.21 -54.28 -14.19
N LYS A 234 6.14 -53.70 -13.42
CA LYS A 234 7.48 -54.28 -13.22
C LYS A 234 7.43 -55.67 -12.58
N GLN A 235 6.52 -55.89 -11.64
CA GLN A 235 6.32 -57.21 -11.03
C GLN A 235 5.73 -58.24 -12.01
N ILE A 236 4.88 -57.82 -12.95
CA ILE A 236 4.31 -58.70 -13.98
C ILE A 236 5.34 -59.02 -15.07
N GLN A 237 6.09 -58.02 -15.55
CA GLN A 237 7.11 -58.21 -16.58
C GLN A 237 8.25 -59.12 -16.11
N THR A 238 8.72 -58.95 -14.88
CA THR A 238 9.76 -59.84 -14.31
C THR A 238 9.30 -61.30 -14.20
N LYS A 239 8.01 -61.55 -13.93
CA LYS A 239 7.44 -62.90 -13.96
C LYS A 239 7.33 -63.45 -15.38
N GLN A 240 6.84 -62.65 -16.33
CA GLN A 240 6.67 -63.08 -17.73
C GLN A 240 8.01 -63.33 -18.45
N ILE A 241 9.05 -62.55 -18.17
CA ILE A 241 10.40 -62.76 -18.71
C ILE A 241 10.98 -64.09 -18.19
N LYS A 242 10.83 -64.38 -16.90
CA LYS A 242 11.24 -65.67 -16.32
C LYS A 242 10.54 -66.86 -16.96
N ASP A 243 9.23 -66.77 -17.17
CA ASP A 243 8.45 -67.85 -17.78
C ASP A 243 8.79 -68.08 -19.26
N ARG A 244 9.05 -67.01 -20.04
CA ARG A 244 9.46 -67.11 -21.44
C ARG A 244 10.89 -67.61 -21.62
N LEU A 245 11.83 -67.20 -20.76
CA LEU A 245 13.20 -67.72 -20.78
C LEU A 245 13.22 -69.25 -20.57
N MET A 246 12.33 -69.75 -19.70
CA MET A 246 12.17 -71.17 -19.40
C MET A 246 11.54 -71.97 -20.56
N GLN A 247 10.72 -71.35 -21.42
CA GLN A 247 10.18 -71.98 -22.63
C GLN A 247 11.19 -72.02 -23.78
N ILE A 248 12.03 -70.99 -23.92
CA ILE A 248 13.04 -70.92 -24.99
C ILE A 248 14.18 -71.91 -24.72
N SER A 249 14.56 -72.13 -23.45
CA SER A 249 15.59 -73.12 -23.06
C SER A 249 15.23 -74.58 -23.40
N GLN A 250 13.95 -74.89 -23.65
CA GLN A 250 13.48 -76.23 -24.01
C GLN A 250 13.52 -76.53 -25.53
N THR A 251 13.82 -75.53 -26.38
CA THR A 251 13.92 -75.73 -27.83
C THR A 251 15.36 -76.06 -28.28
N SER A 252 15.50 -76.83 -29.36
CA SER A 252 16.79 -77.31 -29.89
C SER A 252 17.75 -76.21 -30.36
N TYR A 253 17.26 -74.98 -30.56
CA TYR A 253 18.05 -73.76 -30.82
C TYR A 253 18.45 -73.05 -29.52
N GLY A 254 17.61 -73.09 -28.47
CA GLY A 254 17.91 -72.54 -27.14
C GLY A 254 19.13 -73.18 -26.48
N GLN A 255 19.35 -74.49 -26.68
CA GLN A 255 20.54 -75.19 -26.19
C GLN A 255 21.85 -74.76 -26.88
N LYS A 256 21.81 -74.33 -28.15
CA LYS A 256 23.00 -73.83 -28.89
C LYS A 256 23.30 -72.35 -28.62
N MET A 257 22.31 -71.59 -28.17
CA MET A 257 22.46 -70.18 -27.77
C MET A 257 22.98 -70.04 -26.34
N MET A 258 22.61 -70.94 -25.43
CA MET A 258 23.16 -71.04 -24.06
C MET A 258 24.65 -71.42 -24.02
N GLU A 259 25.18 -72.04 -25.09
CA GLU A 259 26.59 -72.42 -25.21
C GLU A 259 27.49 -71.26 -25.68
N LYS A 260 26.91 -70.14 -26.13
CA LYS A 260 27.63 -68.98 -26.69
C LYS A 260 27.45 -67.66 -25.93
N PHE A 261 26.54 -67.57 -24.95
CA PHE A 261 26.27 -66.33 -24.19
C PHE A 261 25.97 -66.62 -22.71
N ASP A 262 26.42 -65.74 -21.80
CA ASP A 262 26.20 -65.82 -20.34
C ASP A 262 24.80 -65.34 -19.92
N GLU A 263 24.27 -65.89 -18.82
CA GLU A 263 22.89 -65.67 -18.31
C GLU A 263 22.55 -64.19 -18.02
N GLU A 264 23.53 -63.33 -17.73
CA GLU A 264 23.30 -61.89 -17.46
C GLU A 264 23.18 -61.02 -18.72
N GLU A 265 23.77 -61.42 -19.85
CA GLU A 265 23.60 -60.71 -21.14
C GLU A 265 22.25 -61.05 -21.81
N LEU A 266 21.76 -62.27 -21.60
CA LEU A 266 20.44 -62.74 -22.07
C LEU A 266 19.26 -62.06 -21.34
N LEU A 267 19.47 -61.49 -20.16
CA LEU A 267 18.46 -60.72 -19.42
C LEU A 267 18.36 -59.26 -19.87
N ASN A 268 19.41 -58.70 -20.46
CA ASN A 268 19.45 -57.33 -20.97
C ASN A 268 19.12 -57.21 -22.47
N LEU A 269 19.27 -58.29 -23.24
CA LEU A 269 18.87 -58.31 -24.64
C LEU A 269 17.40 -58.72 -24.77
N GLY A 270 16.55 -57.76 -25.14
CA GLY A 270 15.10 -57.96 -25.25
C GLY A 270 14.74 -59.09 -26.20
N ALA A 271 13.66 -59.81 -25.89
CA ALA A 271 13.14 -60.94 -26.67
C ALA A 271 12.86 -60.63 -28.16
N GLU A 272 12.80 -59.35 -28.54
CA GLU A 272 12.60 -58.87 -29.90
C GLU A 272 13.89 -58.90 -30.75
N GLU A 273 15.05 -58.63 -30.16
CA GLU A 273 16.36 -58.73 -30.83
C GLU A 273 16.79 -60.18 -31.08
N ILE A 274 16.39 -61.09 -30.17
CA ILE A 274 16.62 -62.54 -30.32
C ILE A 274 15.84 -63.09 -31.53
N LEU A 275 14.60 -62.61 -31.74
CA LEU A 275 13.76 -63.02 -32.86
C LEU A 275 14.26 -62.47 -34.20
N GLN A 276 14.74 -61.22 -34.22
CA GLN A 276 15.27 -60.59 -35.44
C GLN A 276 16.51 -61.30 -35.98
N ARG A 277 17.44 -61.68 -35.10
CA ARG A 277 18.64 -62.44 -35.51
C ARG A 277 18.32 -63.83 -36.02
N GLN A 278 17.30 -64.50 -35.47
CA GLN A 278 16.82 -65.79 -35.98
C GLN A 278 16.28 -65.68 -37.42
N VAL A 279 15.58 -64.59 -37.74
CA VAL A 279 15.07 -64.34 -39.10
C VAL A 279 16.22 -64.09 -40.08
N GLU A 280 17.24 -63.32 -39.69
CA GLU A 280 18.41 -63.07 -40.55
C GLU A 280 19.23 -64.35 -40.86
N GLU A 281 19.40 -65.24 -39.89
CA GLU A 281 20.12 -66.50 -40.09
C GLU A 281 19.36 -67.44 -41.04
N LEU A 282 18.03 -67.54 -40.86
CA LEU A 282 17.15 -68.32 -41.76
C LEU A 282 17.14 -67.77 -43.19
N GLU A 283 17.20 -66.45 -43.37
CA GLU A 283 17.28 -65.84 -44.71
C GLU A 283 18.62 -66.11 -45.40
N LYS A 284 19.74 -66.16 -44.65
CA LYS A 284 21.05 -66.54 -45.18
C LYS A 284 21.07 -67.98 -45.66
N GLU A 285 20.56 -68.92 -44.86
CA GLU A 285 20.46 -70.33 -45.26
C GLU A 285 19.61 -70.51 -46.52
N ARG A 286 18.49 -69.76 -46.63
CA ARG A 286 17.64 -69.79 -47.81
C ARG A 286 18.37 -69.31 -49.07
N LYS A 287 19.17 -68.24 -48.97
CA LYS A 287 19.96 -67.71 -50.11
C LYS A 287 21.05 -68.69 -50.57
N GLU A 288 21.74 -69.34 -49.64
CA GLU A 288 22.76 -70.35 -49.97
C GLU A 288 22.15 -71.58 -50.67
N LEU A 289 20.99 -72.05 -50.20
CA LEU A 289 20.27 -73.16 -50.84
C LEU A 289 19.88 -72.82 -52.29
N GLN A 290 19.41 -71.59 -52.53
CA GLN A 290 18.99 -71.14 -53.85
C GLN A 290 20.17 -70.99 -54.84
N GLN A 291 21.35 -70.61 -54.35
CA GLN A 291 22.58 -70.61 -55.17
C GLN A 291 23.03 -72.04 -55.53
N ARG A 292 22.95 -73.00 -54.60
CA ARG A 292 23.24 -74.41 -54.88
C ARG A 292 22.30 -74.99 -55.95
N LEU A 293 21.01 -74.69 -55.89
CA LEU A 293 20.03 -75.13 -56.90
C LEU A 293 20.35 -74.59 -58.30
N LYS A 294 20.70 -73.31 -58.45
CA LYS A 294 21.10 -72.71 -59.75
C LYS A 294 22.37 -73.34 -60.34
N ALA A 295 23.33 -73.73 -59.50
CA ALA A 295 24.54 -74.43 -59.96
C ALA A 295 24.22 -75.84 -60.48
N GLN A 296 23.27 -76.54 -59.85
CA GLN A 296 22.84 -77.86 -60.27
C GLN A 296 22.08 -77.82 -61.60
N GLU A 297 21.25 -76.79 -61.82
CA GLU A 297 20.49 -76.59 -63.07
C GLU A 297 21.42 -76.46 -64.30
N LYS A 298 22.49 -75.66 -64.20
CA LYS A 298 23.51 -75.55 -65.27
C LYS A 298 24.19 -76.89 -65.56
N LYS A 299 24.43 -77.70 -64.53
CA LYS A 299 25.08 -79.01 -64.67
C LYS A 299 24.21 -80.00 -65.44
N VAL A 300 22.89 -79.94 -65.25
CA VAL A 300 21.93 -80.77 -65.99
C VAL A 300 21.86 -80.36 -67.46
N ASP A 301 21.81 -79.07 -67.77
CA ASP A 301 21.80 -78.58 -69.16
C ASP A 301 23.06 -78.98 -69.95
N PHE A 302 24.25 -78.85 -69.34
CA PHE A 302 25.49 -79.33 -69.97
C PHE A 302 25.48 -80.85 -70.20
N PHE A 303 24.89 -81.61 -69.29
CA PHE A 303 24.81 -83.06 -69.40
C PHE A 303 23.87 -83.52 -70.51
N GLU A 304 22.70 -82.91 -70.67
CA GLU A 304 21.80 -83.21 -71.79
C GLU A 304 22.42 -82.86 -73.14
N ARG A 305 23.12 -81.72 -73.22
CA ARG A 305 23.80 -81.29 -74.45
C ARG A 305 24.89 -82.29 -74.87
N ALA A 306 25.65 -82.82 -73.90
CA ALA A 306 26.65 -83.86 -74.15
C ALA A 306 26.03 -85.18 -74.63
N LYS A 307 24.90 -85.61 -74.04
CA LYS A 307 24.17 -86.80 -74.50
C LYS A 307 23.72 -86.68 -75.96
N ARG A 308 23.12 -85.55 -76.34
CA ARG A 308 22.68 -85.33 -77.73
C ARG A 308 23.84 -85.35 -78.73
N LEU A 309 25.01 -84.82 -78.36
CA LEU A 309 26.20 -84.87 -79.23
C LEU A 309 26.68 -86.31 -79.49
N VAL A 310 26.52 -87.22 -78.52
CA VAL A 310 26.86 -88.65 -78.67
C VAL A 310 25.76 -89.42 -79.43
N GLU A 311 24.49 -89.06 -79.27
CA GLU A 311 23.36 -89.72 -79.95
C GLU A 311 23.29 -89.41 -81.45
N ILE A 312 23.61 -88.18 -81.87
CA ILE A 312 23.48 -87.75 -83.28
C ILE A 312 24.27 -88.65 -84.27
N PRO A 313 25.55 -89.01 -84.04
CA PRO A 313 26.29 -89.92 -84.91
C PRO A 313 25.71 -91.34 -84.95
N LEU A 314 25.22 -91.85 -83.82
CA LEU A 314 24.59 -93.18 -83.73
C LEU A 314 23.29 -93.22 -84.53
N LEU A 315 22.45 -92.19 -84.40
CA LEU A 315 21.22 -92.05 -85.18
C LEU A 315 21.50 -91.95 -86.68
N LYS A 316 22.55 -91.23 -87.09
CA LYS A 316 22.97 -91.17 -88.50
C LYS A 316 23.42 -92.54 -89.05
N LYS A 317 24.18 -93.32 -88.26
CA LYS A 317 24.55 -94.69 -88.62
C LYS A 317 23.34 -95.62 -88.74
N MET A 318 22.41 -95.57 -87.78
CA MET A 318 21.16 -96.35 -87.87
C MET A 318 20.37 -96.03 -89.15
N LEU A 319 20.31 -94.76 -89.53
CA LEU A 319 19.63 -94.30 -90.75
C LEU A 319 20.35 -94.76 -92.04
N GLU A 320 21.68 -94.88 -92.02
CA GLU A 320 22.47 -95.47 -93.11
C GLU A 320 22.29 -96.99 -93.22
N ASP A 321 22.22 -97.70 -92.09
CA ASP A 321 21.97 -99.13 -92.03
C ASP A 321 20.53 -99.49 -92.49
N GLU A 322 19.53 -98.66 -92.17
CA GLU A 322 18.16 -98.79 -92.70
C GLU A 322 18.09 -98.56 -94.22
N LYS A 323 18.88 -97.62 -94.76
CA LYS A 323 19.00 -97.41 -96.22
C LYS A 323 19.68 -98.60 -96.92
N ASN A 324 20.66 -99.23 -96.27
CA ASN A 324 21.37 -100.39 -96.84
C ASN A 324 20.53 -101.67 -96.76
N THR A 325 19.71 -101.85 -95.73
CA THR A 325 18.74 -102.96 -95.63
C THR A 325 17.59 -102.79 -96.63
N SER A 326 17.09 -101.57 -96.84
CA SER A 326 16.06 -101.28 -97.86
C SER A 326 16.55 -101.40 -99.31
N ARG A 327 17.88 -101.50 -99.55
CA ARG A 327 18.46 -101.80 -100.88
C ARG A 327 18.74 -103.29 -101.10
N ARG A 328 18.58 -104.14 -100.07
CA ARG A 328 18.82 -105.60 -100.12
C ARG A 328 17.53 -106.44 -100.11
N THR A 329 16.38 -105.78 -100.07
CA THR A 329 15.05 -106.30 -100.41
C THR A 329 14.56 -105.55 -101.63
#